data_AF-A0A3N5GDR9-F1
#
_entry.id   AF-A0A3N5GDR9-F1
#
_cell.length_a   1.000
_cell.length_b   1.000
_cell.length_c   1.000
_cell.angle_alpha   90.00
_cell.angle_beta   90.00
_cell.angle_gamma   90.00
#
_symmetry.space_group_name_H-M   'P 1'
#
loop_
_entity.id
_entity.type
_entity.pdbx_description
1 polymer ?
#
loop_
_entity_poly.entity_id
_entity_poly.type
_entity_poly.pdbx_seq_one_letter_code
_entity_poly.pdbx_strand_id
1 'polypeptide(L)'
;MSDLDKAVQTQLTNIQKKTGKSLDELGAIVRNSGLTKHSEIRDMLKRDLGLGYGDANALAHAALKSDGASAAQAKGATPADVLDEIYTGPKAHLRPIHDKLMASIESFGPFEVAPKKNYVSLRRKKQFAMIGPATNSRV
;
A
#
# COMPACT_ATOMS: atom_id res chain seq x y z
N MET A 1 4.33 6.03 -13.03
CA MET A 1 4.96 5.22 -11.98
C MET A 1 5.58 6.16 -10.97
N SER A 2 5.09 6.13 -9.73
CA SER A 2 5.61 6.96 -8.65
C SER A 2 7.03 6.51 -8.26
N ASP A 3 7.81 7.38 -7.62
CA ASP A 3 9.15 7.04 -7.12
C ASP A 3 9.12 5.86 -6.13
N LEU A 4 7.99 5.68 -5.43
CA LEU A 4 7.75 4.54 -4.55
C LEU A 4 7.69 3.22 -5.33
N ASP A 5 7.00 3.21 -6.47
CA ASP A 5 6.85 2.01 -7.29
C ASP A 5 8.22 1.56 -7.84
N LYS A 6 9.07 2.53 -8.20
CA LYS A 6 10.45 2.27 -8.62
C LYS A 6 11.28 1.68 -7.48
N ALA A 7 11.19 2.23 -6.27
CA ALA A 7 11.92 1.74 -5.11
C ALA A 7 11.52 0.29 -4.75
N VAL A 8 10.22 -0.01 -4.77
CA VAL A 8 9.72 -1.37 -4.56
C VAL A 8 10.24 -2.32 -5.65
N GLN A 9 10.18 -1.91 -6.92
CA GLN A 9 10.68 -2.72 -8.02
C GLN A 9 12.19 -3.00 -7.93
N THR A 10 12.99 -1.99 -7.54
CA THR A 10 14.42 -2.16 -7.30
C THR A 10 14.67 -3.14 -6.16
N GLN A 11 13.92 -3.03 -5.07
CA GLN A 11 14.05 -3.94 -3.93
C GLN A 11 13.72 -5.38 -4.34
N LEU A 12 12.62 -5.60 -5.07
CA LEU A 12 12.26 -6.92 -5.59
C LEU A 12 13.30 -7.49 -6.56
N THR A 13 13.91 -6.64 -7.40
CA THR A 13 15.02 -7.04 -8.27
C THR A 13 16.25 -7.49 -7.48
N ASN A 14 16.57 -6.80 -6.40
CA ASN A 14 17.69 -7.16 -5.53
C ASN A 14 17.41 -8.48 -4.78
N ILE A 15 16.17 -8.73 -4.38
CA ILE A 15 15.76 -10.00 -3.75
C ILE A 15 15.95 -11.16 -4.73
N GLN A 16 15.56 -11.01 -6.00
CA GLN A 16 15.79 -12.03 -7.03
C GLN A 16 17.29 -12.32 -7.21
N LYS A 17 18.12 -11.28 -7.25
CA LYS A 17 19.59 -11.45 -7.35
C LYS A 17 20.20 -12.17 -6.15
N LYS A 18 19.73 -11.87 -4.92
CA LYS A 18 20.23 -12.51 -3.69
C LYS A 18 19.80 -13.97 -3.57
N THR A 19 18.59 -14.28 -3.99
CA THR A 19 18.01 -15.62 -3.87
C THR A 19 18.27 -16.52 -5.08
N GLY A 20 18.68 -15.94 -6.22
CA GLY A 20 18.83 -16.64 -7.48
C GLY A 20 17.50 -17.10 -8.08
N LYS A 21 16.36 -16.62 -7.55
CA LYS A 21 15.00 -17.03 -7.94
C LYS A 21 14.26 -15.87 -8.57
N SER A 22 13.41 -16.16 -9.55
CA SER A 22 12.47 -15.19 -10.12
C SER A 22 11.37 -14.82 -9.10
N LEU A 23 10.71 -13.68 -9.30
CA LEU A 23 9.55 -13.30 -8.47
C LEU A 23 8.41 -14.32 -8.55
N ASP A 24 8.22 -14.97 -9.70
CA ASP A 24 7.19 -16.01 -9.87
C ASP A 24 7.50 -17.25 -9.02
N GLU A 25 8.76 -17.67 -8.99
CA GLU A 25 9.22 -18.77 -8.12
C GLU A 25 9.10 -18.42 -6.64
N LEU A 26 9.50 -17.20 -6.25
CA LEU A 26 9.36 -16.72 -4.88
C LEU A 26 7.88 -16.64 -4.48
N GLY A 27 7.02 -16.16 -5.37
CA GLY A 27 5.58 -16.14 -5.17
C GLY A 27 4.98 -17.55 -5.12
N ALA A 28 5.53 -18.51 -5.85
CA ALA A 28 5.12 -19.92 -5.78
C ALA A 28 5.54 -20.55 -4.44
N ILE A 29 6.73 -20.24 -3.92
CA ILE A 29 7.17 -20.70 -2.59
C ILE A 29 6.20 -20.21 -1.50
N VAL A 30 5.84 -18.92 -1.53
CA VAL A 30 4.89 -18.36 -0.57
C VAL A 30 3.52 -19.04 -0.70
N ARG A 31 2.99 -19.21 -1.91
CA ARG A 31 1.69 -19.88 -2.14
C ARG A 31 1.70 -21.35 -1.70
N ASN A 32 2.77 -22.08 -2.02
CA ASN A 32 2.90 -23.49 -1.68
C ASN A 32 3.16 -23.73 -0.18
N SER A 33 3.60 -22.71 0.56
CA SER A 33 3.75 -22.81 2.02
C SER A 33 2.41 -22.97 2.76
N GLY A 34 1.29 -22.60 2.14
CA GLY A 34 -0.04 -22.59 2.76
C GLY A 34 -0.21 -21.51 3.86
N LEU A 35 0.82 -20.69 4.11
CA LEU A 35 0.77 -19.63 5.10
C LEU A 35 -0.06 -18.45 4.57
N THR A 36 -0.88 -17.87 5.44
CA THR A 36 -1.74 -16.73 5.12
C THR A 36 -1.37 -15.49 5.93
N LYS A 37 -0.73 -15.66 7.09
CA LYS A 37 -0.28 -14.55 7.92
C LYS A 37 1.03 -13.99 7.42
N HIS A 38 1.06 -12.67 7.25
CA HIS A 38 2.24 -11.92 6.82
C HIS A 38 3.48 -12.20 7.66
N SER A 39 3.35 -12.25 8.99
CA SER A 39 4.46 -12.51 9.90
C SER A 39 5.07 -13.90 9.71
N GLU A 40 4.22 -14.91 9.55
CA GLU A 40 4.65 -16.30 9.35
C GLU A 40 5.35 -16.46 7.99
N ILE A 41 4.82 -15.83 6.93
CA ILE A 41 5.47 -15.79 5.60
C ILE A 41 6.84 -15.11 5.69
N ARG A 42 6.93 -13.93 6.32
CA ARG A 42 8.20 -13.22 6.50
C ARG A 42 9.22 -14.10 7.21
N ASP A 43 8.84 -14.75 8.31
CA ASP A 43 9.76 -15.54 9.11
C ASP A 43 10.20 -16.83 8.38
N MET A 44 9.30 -17.44 7.60
CA MET A 44 9.64 -18.51 6.65
C MET A 44 10.66 -18.04 5.61
N LEU A 45 10.44 -16.88 4.98
CA LEU A 45 11.36 -16.33 3.99
C LEU A 45 12.75 -16.02 4.56
N LYS A 46 12.82 -15.57 5.82
CA LYS A 46 14.10 -15.39 6.53
C LYS A 46 14.82 -16.73 6.74
N ARG A 47 14.09 -17.76 7.18
CA ARG A 47 14.63 -19.08 7.51
C ARG A 47 15.06 -19.84 6.25
N ASP A 48 14.19 -19.89 5.25
CA ASP A 48 14.32 -20.81 4.11
C ASP A 48 15.10 -20.19 2.94
N LEU A 49 15.09 -18.84 2.82
CA LEU A 49 15.83 -18.12 1.78
C LEU A 49 16.95 -17.24 2.33
N GLY A 50 17.23 -17.28 3.64
CA GLY A 50 18.29 -16.50 4.28
C GLY A 50 18.11 -14.98 4.16
N LEU A 51 16.87 -14.51 3.92
CA LEU A 51 16.61 -13.09 3.70
C LEU A 51 16.73 -12.28 4.99
N GLY A 52 17.24 -11.06 4.87
CA GLY A 52 17.17 -10.07 5.95
C GLY A 52 15.73 -9.59 6.19
N TYR A 53 15.48 -8.94 7.33
CA TYR A 53 14.12 -8.50 7.69
C TYR A 53 13.45 -7.64 6.62
N GLY A 54 14.15 -6.64 6.07
CA GLY A 54 13.60 -5.73 5.07
C GLY A 54 13.20 -6.44 3.77
N ASP A 55 14.04 -7.35 3.29
CA ASP A 55 13.81 -8.12 2.07
C ASP A 55 12.67 -9.13 2.23
N ALA A 56 12.68 -9.87 3.35
CA ALA A 56 11.60 -10.80 3.67
C ALA A 56 10.25 -10.09 3.84
N ASN A 57 10.25 -8.89 4.46
CA ASN A 57 9.04 -8.11 4.65
C ASN A 57 8.49 -7.57 3.32
N ALA A 58 9.36 -7.05 2.45
CA ALA A 58 8.96 -6.57 1.13
C ALA A 58 8.40 -7.69 0.26
N LEU A 59 9.05 -8.86 0.24
CA LEU A 59 8.58 -10.01 -0.52
C LEU A 59 7.24 -10.56 0.01
N ALA A 60 7.06 -10.60 1.34
CA ALA A 60 5.78 -10.99 1.94
C ALA A 60 4.63 -10.04 1.53
N HIS A 61 4.88 -8.72 1.53
CA HIS A 61 3.90 -7.74 1.06
C HIS A 61 3.57 -7.91 -0.43
N ALA A 62 4.59 -8.12 -1.27
CA ALA A 62 4.41 -8.32 -2.70
C ALA A 62 3.63 -9.61 -3.00
N ALA A 63 3.95 -10.72 -2.30
CA ALA A 63 3.29 -12.00 -2.47
C ALA A 63 1.81 -11.97 -2.03
N LEU A 64 1.51 -11.25 -0.94
CA LEU A 64 0.15 -11.10 -0.43
C LEU A 64 -0.63 -9.94 -1.07
N LYS A 65 0.02 -9.12 -1.90
CA LYS A 65 -0.51 -7.81 -2.37
C LYS A 65 -1.06 -6.95 -1.22
N SER A 66 -0.46 -7.06 -0.04
CA SER A 66 -1.00 -6.52 1.21
C SER A 66 -0.48 -5.14 1.58
N ASP A 67 0.47 -4.59 0.82
CA ASP A 67 0.84 -3.20 1.04
C ASP A 67 -0.33 -2.29 0.64
N GLY A 68 -0.50 -1.19 1.38
CA GLY A 68 -1.69 -0.34 1.24
C GLY A 68 -1.84 0.33 -0.13
N ALA A 69 -0.77 0.38 -0.96
CA ALA A 69 -0.86 0.85 -2.35
C ALA A 69 -1.31 -0.28 -3.28
N SER A 70 -0.68 -1.46 -3.20
CA SER A 70 -1.03 -2.64 -3.98
C SER A 70 -2.43 -3.16 -3.66
N ALA A 71 -2.90 -3.05 -2.41
CA ALA A 71 -4.27 -3.42 -2.06
C ALA A 71 -5.31 -2.50 -2.72
N ALA A 72 -5.01 -1.20 -2.87
CA ALA A 72 -5.85 -0.25 -3.59
C ALA A 72 -5.75 -0.45 -5.12
N GLN A 73 -4.53 -0.68 -5.63
CA GLN A 73 -4.25 -0.86 -7.04
C GLN A 73 -4.74 -2.22 -7.59
N ALA A 74 -4.72 -3.29 -6.77
CA ALA A 74 -5.27 -4.60 -7.11
C ALA A 74 -6.80 -4.57 -7.24
N LYS A 75 -7.48 -3.61 -6.59
CA LYS A 75 -8.90 -3.33 -6.80
C LYS A 75 -9.18 -2.38 -7.97
N GLY A 76 -8.15 -1.83 -8.61
CA GLY A 76 -8.32 -0.76 -9.61
C GLY A 76 -8.96 0.51 -9.04
N ALA A 77 -8.93 0.68 -7.70
CA ALA A 77 -9.69 1.71 -7.02
C ALA A 77 -9.08 3.09 -7.31
N THR A 78 -9.90 3.95 -7.88
CA THR A 78 -9.59 5.37 -8.03
C THR A 78 -9.67 6.06 -6.66
N PRO A 79 -9.12 7.27 -6.51
CA PRO A 79 -9.35 8.08 -5.31
C PRO A 79 -10.84 8.23 -5.00
N ALA A 80 -11.70 8.36 -6.02
CA ALA A 80 -13.15 8.45 -5.84
C ALA A 80 -13.73 7.18 -5.22
N ASP A 81 -13.35 6.00 -5.72
CA ASP A 81 -13.82 4.71 -5.18
C ASP A 81 -13.45 4.52 -3.71
N VAL A 82 -12.23 4.92 -3.34
CA VAL A 82 -11.79 4.88 -1.93
C VAL A 82 -12.59 5.84 -1.07
N LEU A 83 -12.86 7.05 -1.56
CA LEU A 83 -13.66 8.01 -0.81
C LEU A 83 -15.09 7.50 -0.60
N ASP A 84 -15.67 6.85 -1.61
CA ASP A 84 -16.99 6.25 -1.52
C ASP A 84 -17.00 5.01 -0.62
N GLU A 85 -15.89 4.27 -0.50
CA GLU A 85 -15.77 3.15 0.46
C GLU A 85 -15.64 3.68 1.91
N ILE A 86 -14.82 4.71 2.15
CA ILE A 86 -14.51 5.18 3.52
C ILE A 86 -15.57 6.13 4.10
N TYR A 87 -16.31 6.86 3.27
CA TYR A 87 -17.37 7.78 3.69
C TYR A 87 -18.77 7.15 3.57
N THR A 88 -18.96 6.00 4.19
CA THR A 88 -20.24 5.27 4.22
C THR A 88 -20.89 5.27 5.60
N GLY A 89 -22.20 5.03 5.65
CA GLY A 89 -22.98 4.88 6.88
C GLY A 89 -22.78 6.03 7.86
N PRO A 90 -22.32 5.77 9.11
CA PRO A 90 -22.18 6.81 10.12
C PRO A 90 -21.11 7.86 9.78
N LYS A 91 -20.24 7.61 8.80
CA LYS A 91 -19.18 8.54 8.37
C LYS A 91 -19.55 9.36 7.14
N ALA A 92 -20.68 9.08 6.47
CA ALA A 92 -21.05 9.75 5.23
C ALA A 92 -21.13 11.28 5.38
N HIS A 93 -21.60 11.76 6.52
CA HIS A 93 -21.70 13.19 6.84
C HIS A 93 -20.35 13.92 6.94
N LEU A 94 -19.23 13.18 6.97
CA LEU A 94 -17.89 13.75 7.00
C LEU A 94 -17.32 14.05 5.61
N ARG A 95 -17.96 13.56 4.53
CA ARG A 95 -17.52 13.79 3.15
C ARG A 95 -17.42 15.27 2.78
N PRO A 96 -18.38 16.15 3.14
CA PRO A 96 -18.26 17.58 2.84
C PRO A 96 -17.06 18.28 3.52
N ILE A 97 -16.60 17.77 4.67
CA ILE A 97 -15.41 18.29 5.35
C ILE A 97 -14.14 17.91 4.57
N HIS A 98 -14.09 16.66 4.09
CA HIS A 98 -13.03 16.19 3.20
C HIS A 98 -12.93 17.07 1.95
N ASP A 99 -14.06 17.30 1.28
CA ASP A 99 -14.07 18.03 0.01
C ASP A 99 -13.61 19.49 0.20
N LYS A 100 -13.99 20.13 1.31
CA LYS A 100 -13.49 21.47 1.68
C LYS A 100 -11.98 21.51 1.95
N LEU A 101 -11.45 20.48 2.62
CA LEU A 101 -10.01 20.33 2.85
C LEU A 101 -9.27 20.14 1.52
N MET A 102 -9.78 19.29 0.64
CA MET A 102 -9.19 19.05 -0.69
C MET A 102 -9.15 20.33 -1.52
N ALA A 103 -10.26 21.07 -1.60
CA ALA A 103 -10.30 22.36 -2.31
C ALA A 103 -9.30 23.38 -1.75
N SER A 104 -9.10 23.39 -0.43
CA SER A 104 -8.09 24.25 0.21
C SER A 104 -6.67 23.78 -0.11
N ILE A 105 -6.43 22.47 -0.21
CA ILE A 105 -5.09 21.92 -0.45
C ILE A 105 -4.69 22.03 -1.93
N GLU A 106 -5.65 22.02 -2.85
CA GLU A 106 -5.40 22.29 -4.27
C GLU A 106 -4.68 23.62 -4.52
N SER A 107 -4.93 24.64 -3.69
CA SER A 107 -4.21 25.93 -3.79
C SER A 107 -2.73 25.86 -3.41
N PHE A 108 -2.27 24.77 -2.78
CA PHE A 108 -0.86 24.60 -2.37
C PHE A 108 0.03 24.17 -3.55
N GLY A 109 -0.54 23.92 -4.73
CA GLY A 109 0.15 23.55 -5.96
C GLY A 109 0.08 22.04 -6.26
N PRO A 110 0.77 21.55 -7.30
CA PRO A 110 0.58 20.19 -7.81
C PRO A 110 0.99 19.13 -6.76
N PHE A 111 0.15 18.12 -6.59
CA PHE A 111 0.41 16.92 -5.79
C PHE A 111 -0.29 15.70 -6.39
N GLU A 112 0.12 14.52 -5.95
CA GLU A 112 -0.48 13.24 -6.29
C GLU A 112 -1.39 12.78 -5.14
N VAL A 113 -2.54 12.22 -5.52
CA VAL A 113 -3.54 11.65 -4.63
C VAL A 113 -3.44 10.13 -4.72
N ALA A 114 -2.84 9.51 -3.70
CA ALA A 114 -2.66 8.06 -3.66
C ALA A 114 -3.74 7.40 -2.79
N PRO A 115 -4.65 6.58 -3.37
CA PRO A 115 -5.65 5.86 -2.60
C PRO A 115 -4.99 4.84 -1.64
N LYS A 116 -5.47 4.80 -0.39
CA LYS A 116 -5.11 3.79 0.61
C LYS A 116 -6.40 3.19 1.18
N LYS A 117 -6.28 2.10 1.93
CA LYS A 117 -7.44 1.34 2.44
C LYS A 117 -8.49 2.19 3.18
N ASN A 118 -8.05 3.10 4.05
CA ASN A 118 -8.94 3.84 4.95
C ASN A 118 -8.80 5.37 4.83
N TYR A 119 -7.97 5.85 3.92
CA TYR A 119 -7.65 7.26 3.77
C TYR A 119 -7.03 7.51 2.40
N VAL A 120 -6.89 8.78 2.05
CA VAL A 120 -6.20 9.23 0.86
C VAL A 120 -4.88 9.89 1.28
N SER A 121 -3.78 9.45 0.67
CA SER A 121 -2.44 9.98 0.92
C SER A 121 -2.13 11.08 -0.09
N LEU A 122 -1.93 12.31 0.37
CA LEU A 122 -1.47 13.41 -0.46
C LEU A 122 0.06 13.48 -0.44
N ARG A 123 0.68 13.41 -1.62
CA ARG A 123 2.14 13.32 -1.74
C ARG A 123 2.70 14.07 -2.93
N ARG A 124 3.96 14.48 -2.79
CA ARG A 124 4.84 14.86 -3.91
C ARG A 124 5.97 13.82 -3.96
N LYS A 125 7.20 14.23 -3.64
CA LYS A 125 8.33 13.30 -3.40
C LYS A 125 8.13 12.47 -2.11
N LYS A 126 7.47 13.05 -1.11
CA LYS A 126 7.11 12.40 0.15
C LYS A 126 5.65 12.71 0.46
N GLN A 127 5.03 11.85 1.26
CA GLN A 127 3.70 12.11 1.80
C GLN A 127 3.76 13.31 2.75
N PHE A 128 2.87 14.26 2.55
CA PHE A 128 2.78 15.46 3.39
C PHE A 128 1.46 15.55 4.16
N ALA A 129 0.40 14.91 3.68
CA ALA A 129 -0.88 14.84 4.39
C ALA A 129 -1.58 13.50 4.16
N MET A 130 -2.44 13.13 5.11
CA MET A 130 -3.39 12.02 5.00
C MET A 130 -4.77 12.58 5.32
N ILE A 131 -5.76 12.27 4.48
CA ILE A 131 -7.13 12.73 4.68
C ILE A 131 -8.06 11.53 4.61
N GLY A 132 -8.80 11.31 5.68
CA GLY A 132 -9.76 10.22 5.81
C GLY A 132 -10.40 10.27 7.20
N PRO A 133 -11.55 9.63 7.40
CA PRO A 133 -12.24 9.67 8.67
C PRO A 133 -11.48 8.86 9.73
N ALA A 134 -10.83 9.54 10.67
CA ALA A 134 -10.15 8.91 11.81
C ALA A 134 -11.14 8.21 12.76
N THR A 135 -12.36 8.74 12.89
CA THR A 135 -13.45 8.19 13.70
C THR A 135 -14.80 8.38 13.00
N ASN A 136 -15.91 8.02 13.66
CA ASN A 136 -17.25 8.30 13.14
C ASN A 136 -17.63 9.79 13.16
N SER A 137 -16.85 10.65 13.84
CA SER A 137 -17.18 12.07 14.01
C SER A 137 -16.01 13.01 13.73
N ARG A 138 -14.89 12.51 13.19
CA ARG A 138 -13.67 13.31 12.95
C ARG A 138 -13.00 12.90 11.63
N VAL A 139 -12.59 13.90 10.86
CA VAL A 139 -11.69 13.82 9.69
C VAL A 139 -10.35 14.42 10.09
#